data_AF-A0ABC8R828-F1
#
_entry.id   AF-A0ABC8R828-F1
#
_cell.length_a   1.000
_cell.length_b   1.000
_cell.length_c   1.000
_cell.angle_alpha   90.00
_cell.angle_beta   90.00
_cell.angle_gamma   90.00
#
_symmetry.space_group_name_H-M   'P 1'
#
loop_
_entity.id
_entity.type
_entity.pdbx_description
1 polymer ?
#
loop_
_entity_poly.entity_id
_entity_poly.type
_entity_poly.pdbx_seq_one_letter_code
_entity_poly.pdbx_strand_id
1 'polypeptide(L)'
;MASEQAVDKVPVPLFKYSKRVILKTLLGRADGGVGLVGERVVVGGWVKSSREMRKEPSPSPPTNVANPEGSPNDVSCVEVFQSRVPFFRAIIKVLLGSDGRLREKSDPITPKLPPLSVSILQISDGSCVFNLQVLVDSSMAPPSQLMPSGTCILLEGILQEPKIKGKHVIELKAEQILHVGIVDQDKYLLSRKRLPLDLLRDCSHFGPRTTTVATVTRIRNALTQGAHTFFQSHGFLYVQVPIITSTDYEGLGEKFHVTTLLSKEIVESSTMTDAGDVGLEAVKDSIRQKNKQVEDLQRTESNKEALLAAVQDLKKTNELALQLEAREKTKSVTSDKAKIARFSEDFFSRPTYLTGCGSLHLESYACALGNVYTFGPRFRAERSEFQKSLAEMWMIEVDMAFSQLEDAINCADDFLKFLCKCILENCSEDLSFISKRIDKTVVDCLQSVISSSFEKISYAEAVDILKRVTEKTFETKIEWGVPLAEEHESYLTEEIYKRPVIIYNYPKELKPFYVRLNEDGKTVAAFDVFVPKAGALIRGSQNEERLSMLSTRIKELGLAKEQYEWYLDLRRHGTVKHSGFSLVFDILVLYATGLKDVRDVIPFPRSIGKAIN
;
A
#
# COMPACT_ATOMS: atom_id res chain seq x y z
N MET A 1 -2.38 16.43 -61.33
CA MET A 1 -1.26 16.40 -60.38
C MET A 1 -1.84 16.71 -59.00
N ALA A 2 -2.19 15.68 -58.24
CA ALA A 2 -2.61 15.83 -56.85
C ALA A 2 -1.34 15.73 -56.00
N SER A 3 -1.04 16.79 -55.25
CA SER A 3 0.08 16.86 -54.33
C SER A 3 -0.14 15.87 -53.18
N GLU A 4 0.72 14.86 -53.06
CA GLU A 4 0.89 14.08 -51.83
C GLU A 4 1.27 15.05 -50.71
N GLN A 5 0.34 15.29 -49.78
CA GLN A 5 0.69 15.86 -48.49
C GLN A 5 1.51 14.81 -47.74
N ALA A 6 2.81 15.08 -47.59
CA ALA A 6 3.67 14.34 -46.69
C ALA A 6 3.06 14.43 -45.28
N VAL A 7 2.52 13.31 -44.79
CA VAL A 7 2.14 13.16 -43.39
C VAL A 7 3.44 13.24 -42.60
N ASP A 8 3.62 14.31 -41.83
CA ASP A 8 4.77 14.46 -40.91
C ASP A 8 4.87 13.21 -40.04
N LYS A 9 5.88 12.38 -40.31
CA LYS A 9 6.15 11.18 -39.53
C LYS A 9 6.59 11.61 -38.13
N VAL A 10 5.69 11.46 -37.16
CA VAL A 10 6.01 11.67 -35.74
C VAL A 10 7.09 10.65 -35.34
N PRO A 11 8.28 11.09 -34.90
CA PRO A 11 9.38 10.18 -34.60
C PRO A 11 9.05 9.28 -33.41
N VAL A 12 9.60 8.07 -33.40
CA VAL A 12 9.45 7.14 -32.27
C VAL A 12 10.08 7.77 -31.02
N PRO A 13 9.31 8.01 -29.94
CA PRO A 13 9.84 8.64 -28.75
C PRO A 13 10.77 7.66 -28.02
N LEU A 14 12.06 7.95 -28.06
CA LEU A 14 13.08 7.21 -27.32
C LEU A 14 13.03 7.56 -25.84
N PHE A 15 13.27 6.57 -24.98
CA PHE A 15 13.46 6.85 -23.57
C PHE A 15 14.77 7.61 -23.36
N LYS A 16 14.75 8.74 -22.66
CA LYS A 16 15.93 9.61 -22.47
C LYS A 16 17.18 8.86 -21.97
N TYR A 17 17.00 7.82 -21.16
CA TYR A 17 18.09 7.08 -20.52
C TYR A 17 18.34 5.68 -21.13
N SER A 18 17.71 5.35 -22.26
CA SER A 18 17.92 4.05 -22.93
C SER A 18 17.62 4.15 -24.41
N LYS A 19 18.35 3.41 -25.24
CA LYS A 19 17.99 3.22 -26.66
C LYS A 19 16.67 2.45 -26.85
N ARG A 20 16.11 1.90 -25.77
CA ARG A 20 14.83 1.18 -25.78
C ARG A 20 13.66 2.14 -25.90
N VAL A 21 12.67 1.71 -26.67
CA VAL A 21 11.34 2.31 -26.70
C VAL A 21 10.48 1.67 -25.62
N ILE A 22 9.74 2.50 -24.88
CA ILE A 22 8.79 2.06 -23.86
C ILE A 22 7.51 1.62 -24.55
N LEU A 23 6.95 0.45 -24.23
CA LEU A 23 5.79 -0.07 -24.95
C LEU A 23 4.56 0.84 -24.85
N LYS A 24 4.35 1.53 -23.72
CA LYS A 24 3.30 2.54 -23.57
C LYS A 24 3.36 3.62 -24.65
N THR A 25 4.55 4.06 -25.08
CA THR A 25 4.66 5.12 -26.08
C THR A 25 4.38 4.64 -27.51
N LEU A 26 4.41 3.32 -27.73
CA LEU A 26 3.99 2.68 -28.98
C LEU A 26 2.49 2.37 -28.96
N LEU A 27 2.04 1.63 -27.94
CA LEU A 27 0.73 1.02 -27.87
C LEU A 27 -0.35 1.95 -27.30
N GLY A 28 0.04 2.95 -26.52
CA GLY A 28 -0.88 3.93 -25.92
C GLY A 28 -1.20 5.13 -26.82
N ARG A 29 -0.79 5.09 -28.08
CA ARG A 29 -1.17 6.11 -29.06
C ARG A 29 -2.63 5.94 -29.47
N ALA A 30 -3.28 7.03 -29.88
CA ALA A 30 -4.67 7.00 -30.36
C ALA A 30 -4.85 6.09 -31.59
N ASP A 31 -3.83 5.96 -32.43
CA ASP A 31 -3.79 5.07 -33.59
C ASP A 31 -3.34 3.64 -33.25
N GLY A 32 -3.11 3.31 -31.98
CA GLY A 32 -2.56 2.02 -31.55
C GLY A 32 -1.15 1.72 -32.08
N GLY A 33 -0.45 2.73 -32.59
CA GLY A 33 0.90 2.63 -33.15
C GLY A 33 0.98 2.42 -34.66
N VAL A 34 -0.14 2.44 -35.40
CA VAL A 34 -0.16 2.26 -36.88
C VAL A 34 0.75 3.27 -37.58
N GLY A 35 0.78 4.53 -37.14
CA GLY A 35 1.64 5.55 -37.73
C GLY A 35 3.15 5.28 -37.60
N LEU A 36 3.55 4.24 -36.85
CA LEU A 36 4.95 3.83 -36.65
C LEU A 36 5.32 2.57 -37.45
N VAL A 37 4.43 2.07 -38.32
CA VAL A 37 4.73 0.95 -39.22
C VAL A 37 5.90 1.31 -40.14
N GLY A 38 6.85 0.39 -40.26
CA GLY A 38 8.11 0.55 -40.99
C GLY A 38 9.25 1.11 -40.16
N GLU A 39 8.99 1.63 -38.96
CA GLU A 39 10.03 2.16 -38.08
C GLU A 39 10.81 1.02 -37.40
N ARG A 40 12.14 1.22 -37.31
CA ARG A 40 13.05 0.31 -36.61
C ARG A 40 13.12 0.70 -35.14
N VAL A 41 12.87 -0.25 -34.24
CA VAL A 41 12.84 0.00 -32.80
C VAL A 41 13.60 -1.06 -32.03
N VAL A 42 14.11 -0.66 -30.87
CA VAL A 42 14.64 -1.57 -29.85
C VAL A 42 13.64 -1.64 -28.70
N VAL A 43 13.12 -2.82 -28.39
CA VAL A 43 12.18 -3.04 -27.27
C VAL A 43 12.72 -4.11 -26.34
N GLY A 44 12.42 -4.00 -25.05
CA GLY A 44 12.80 -5.02 -24.08
C GLY A 44 11.70 -5.26 -23.07
N GLY A 45 11.60 -6.49 -22.58
CA GLY A 45 10.56 -6.87 -21.64
C GLY A 45 10.62 -8.37 -21.33
N TRP A 46 9.55 -8.87 -20.71
CA TRP A 46 9.39 -10.29 -20.44
C TRP A 46 8.22 -10.89 -21.23
N VAL A 47 8.37 -12.16 -21.58
CA VAL A 47 7.34 -12.94 -22.28
C VAL A 47 6.16 -13.21 -21.35
N LYS A 48 4.96 -12.78 -21.73
CA LYS A 48 3.70 -13.03 -21.00
C LYS A 48 2.99 -14.28 -21.49
N SER A 49 3.05 -14.52 -22.79
CA SER A 49 2.57 -15.73 -23.44
C SER A 49 3.28 -15.92 -24.78
N SER A 50 3.27 -17.14 -25.28
CA SER A 50 3.96 -17.52 -26.50
C SER A 50 3.19 -18.59 -27.26
N ARG A 51 3.36 -18.64 -28.57
CA ARG A 51 2.89 -19.73 -29.44
C ARG A 51 3.88 -19.94 -30.58
N GLU A 52 4.05 -21.19 -31.00
CA GLU A 52 4.89 -21.54 -32.15
C GLU A 52 4.02 -21.72 -33.39
N MET A 53 4.45 -21.16 -34.51
CA MET A 53 3.84 -21.39 -35.83
C MET A 53 4.86 -22.06 -36.74
N ARG A 54 4.59 -23.30 -37.16
CA ARG A 54 5.43 -24.01 -38.13
C ARG A 54 5.22 -23.40 -39.52
N LYS A 55 6.29 -23.11 -40.25
CA LYS A 55 6.15 -22.77 -41.68
C LYS A 55 5.81 -24.04 -42.45
N GLU A 56 4.78 -23.97 -43.29
CA GLU A 56 4.54 -25.05 -44.26
C GLU A 56 5.76 -25.16 -45.19
N PRO A 57 6.22 -26.37 -45.54
CA PRO A 57 7.29 -26.52 -46.50
C PRO A 57 6.84 -25.95 -47.84
N SER A 58 7.54 -24.93 -48.33
CA SER A 58 7.35 -24.43 -49.69
C SER A 58 7.56 -25.59 -50.68
N PRO A 59 6.72 -25.73 -51.73
CA PRO A 59 6.94 -26.77 -52.73
C PRO A 59 8.32 -26.57 -53.36
N SER A 60 9.16 -27.60 -53.26
CA SER A 60 10.49 -27.63 -53.87
C SER A 60 10.37 -27.39 -55.39
N PRO A 61 11.14 -26.47 -55.99
CA PRO A 61 11.21 -26.37 -57.43
C PRO A 61 11.79 -27.68 -58.02
N PRO A 62 11.42 -28.06 -59.25
CA PRO A 62 11.95 -29.27 -59.87
C PRO A 62 13.47 -29.17 -60.05
N THR A 63 14.16 -30.19 -59.55
CA THR A 63 15.62 -30.35 -59.59
C THR A 63 16.08 -30.53 -61.04
N ASN A 64 16.58 -29.46 -61.67
CA ASN A 64 17.41 -29.58 -62.87
C ASN A 64 18.88 -29.44 -62.46
N VAL A 65 19.59 -30.55 -62.58
CA VAL A 65 21.03 -30.67 -62.36
C VAL A 65 21.76 -30.07 -63.56
N ALA A 66 22.50 -28.98 -63.35
CA ALA A 66 23.60 -28.57 -64.21
C ALA A 66 24.63 -27.82 -63.36
N ASN A 67 25.79 -28.43 -63.17
CA ASN A 67 27.00 -27.76 -62.63
C ASN A 67 27.53 -26.77 -63.68
N PRO A 68 28.07 -25.63 -63.22
CA PRO A 68 29.47 -25.38 -63.55
C PRO A 68 30.31 -24.81 -62.40
N GLU A 69 31.62 -24.92 -62.61
CA GLU A 69 32.77 -24.73 -61.73
C GLU A 69 33.09 -23.26 -61.38
N GLY A 70 33.75 -23.03 -60.22
CA GLY A 70 34.96 -22.21 -60.16
C GLY A 70 34.97 -20.81 -59.49
N SER A 71 35.31 -20.77 -58.19
CA SER A 71 36.11 -19.75 -57.44
C SER A 71 35.47 -18.43 -56.91
N PRO A 72 36.07 -17.75 -55.90
CA PRO A 72 36.64 -18.24 -54.63
C PRO A 72 36.04 -17.56 -53.37
N ASN A 73 36.30 -18.17 -52.22
CA ASN A 73 35.86 -17.75 -50.89
C ASN A 73 36.38 -16.37 -50.45
N ASP A 74 35.46 -15.48 -50.11
CA ASP A 74 35.74 -14.27 -49.34
C ASP A 74 35.41 -14.54 -47.85
N VAL A 75 36.40 -14.38 -47.00
CA VAL A 75 36.35 -14.76 -45.58
C VAL A 75 35.70 -13.63 -44.78
N SER A 76 34.48 -13.87 -44.29
CA SER A 76 33.76 -12.98 -43.38
C SER A 76 34.43 -12.90 -42.01
N CYS A 77 34.93 -11.71 -41.67
CA CYS A 77 35.45 -11.34 -40.35
C CYS A 77 34.33 -11.33 -39.29
N VAL A 78 34.30 -12.35 -38.44
CA VAL A 78 33.69 -12.29 -37.10
C VAL A 78 34.75 -11.69 -36.18
N GLU A 79 34.60 -10.41 -35.81
CA GLU A 79 35.16 -9.77 -34.60
C GLU A 79 35.09 -8.23 -34.69
N VAL A 80 33.99 -7.61 -34.25
CA VAL A 80 34.02 -6.28 -33.60
C VAL A 80 32.84 -6.20 -32.61
N PHE A 81 33.11 -5.69 -31.40
CA PHE A 81 32.22 -5.48 -30.24
C PHE A 81 32.13 -6.60 -29.19
N GLN A 82 33.30 -7.10 -28.78
CA GLN A 82 33.56 -7.29 -27.35
C GLN A 82 34.55 -6.23 -26.87
N SER A 83 34.05 -5.13 -26.31
CA SER A 83 34.85 -4.36 -25.37
C SER A 83 33.97 -3.82 -24.24
N ARG A 84 34.49 -4.00 -23.02
CA ARG A 84 34.08 -3.43 -21.71
C ARG A 84 33.11 -4.27 -20.87
N VAL A 85 33.64 -5.30 -20.19
CA VAL A 85 33.76 -5.41 -18.70
C VAL A 85 34.82 -6.49 -18.37
N PRO A 86 35.83 -6.26 -17.50
CA PRO A 86 36.88 -7.25 -17.23
C PRO A 86 36.60 -8.04 -15.94
N PHE A 87 36.19 -9.31 -16.04
CA PHE A 87 36.31 -10.24 -14.89
C PHE A 87 36.38 -11.74 -15.23
N PHE A 88 36.04 -12.19 -16.44
CA PHE A 88 35.86 -13.63 -16.72
C PHE A 88 37.04 -14.39 -17.35
N ARG A 89 38.28 -13.90 -17.25
CA ARG A 89 39.46 -14.59 -17.84
C ARG A 89 40.25 -15.48 -16.88
N ALA A 90 39.86 -15.61 -15.61
CA ALA A 90 40.68 -16.30 -14.60
C ALA A 90 40.23 -17.73 -14.21
N ILE A 91 39.06 -18.23 -14.64
CA ILE A 91 38.53 -19.52 -14.11
C ILE A 91 38.68 -20.71 -15.07
N ILE A 92 38.84 -20.50 -16.38
CA ILE A 92 38.83 -21.62 -17.35
C ILE A 92 40.22 -22.26 -17.56
N LYS A 93 41.30 -21.70 -17.01
CA LYS A 93 42.66 -22.25 -17.16
C LYS A 93 43.10 -23.24 -16.06
N VAL A 94 42.23 -23.54 -15.09
CA VAL A 94 42.53 -24.43 -13.95
C VAL A 94 41.80 -25.79 -14.04
N LEU A 95 40.78 -25.94 -14.91
CA LEU A 95 39.91 -27.13 -14.90
C LEU A 95 40.10 -28.15 -16.02
N LEU A 96 40.98 -27.92 -17.00
CA LEU A 96 41.18 -28.86 -18.12
C LEU A 96 42.65 -29.23 -18.28
N GLY A 97 43.08 -30.20 -17.47
CA GLY A 97 44.34 -30.90 -17.59
C GLY A 97 44.20 -32.20 -18.40
N SER A 98 45.20 -32.40 -19.28
CA SER A 98 45.77 -33.63 -19.84
C SER A 98 44.92 -34.77 -20.41
N ASP A 99 45.09 -34.94 -21.73
CA ASP A 99 45.47 -36.14 -22.49
C ASP A 99 44.84 -37.52 -22.16
N GLY A 100 44.15 -38.09 -23.15
CA GLY A 100 43.67 -39.48 -23.14
C GLY A 100 42.89 -39.83 -24.41
N ARG A 101 43.53 -40.59 -25.32
CA ARG A 101 42.92 -41.13 -26.55
C ARG A 101 41.88 -42.20 -26.24
N LEU A 102 40.65 -42.04 -26.74
CA LEU A 102 39.73 -43.16 -27.02
C LEU A 102 39.07 -42.95 -28.38
N ARG A 103 39.13 -44.00 -29.19
CA ARG A 103 38.62 -44.08 -30.56
C ARG A 103 37.25 -44.75 -30.51
N GLU A 104 36.17 -43.99 -30.68
CA GLU A 104 34.83 -44.52 -30.95
C GLU A 104 34.43 -44.18 -32.38
N LYS A 105 33.96 -45.19 -33.11
CA LYS A 105 33.27 -45.03 -34.40
C LYS A 105 31.89 -44.40 -34.12
N SER A 106 31.64 -43.22 -34.64
CA SER A 106 30.30 -42.65 -34.75
C SER A 106 29.89 -42.55 -36.22
N ASP A 107 28.79 -43.20 -36.58
CA ASP A 107 28.05 -42.87 -37.79
C ASP A 107 27.56 -41.41 -37.69
N PRO A 108 27.57 -40.62 -38.78
CA PRO A 108 27.10 -39.26 -38.74
C PRO A 108 25.57 -39.27 -38.59
N ILE A 109 25.08 -39.16 -37.36
CA ILE A 109 23.73 -38.64 -37.09
C ILE A 109 23.78 -37.18 -37.47
N THR A 110 23.48 -36.85 -38.74
CA THR A 110 23.07 -35.50 -39.11
C THR A 110 21.87 -35.15 -38.22
N PRO A 111 21.98 -34.17 -37.30
CA PRO A 111 20.81 -33.69 -36.60
C PRO A 111 19.88 -33.12 -37.67
N LYS A 112 18.70 -33.71 -37.86
CA LYS A 112 17.65 -33.10 -38.69
C LYS A 112 17.48 -31.68 -38.17
N LEU A 113 17.82 -30.67 -38.99
CA LEU A 113 17.53 -29.29 -38.63
C LEU A 113 16.03 -29.22 -38.29
N PRO A 114 15.65 -28.68 -37.12
CA PRO A 114 14.25 -28.51 -36.80
C PRO A 114 13.59 -27.68 -37.91
N PRO A 115 12.35 -28.03 -38.32
CA PRO A 115 11.66 -27.28 -39.37
C PRO A 115 11.58 -25.80 -38.98
N LEU A 116 11.83 -24.92 -39.96
CA LEU A 116 11.76 -23.48 -39.74
C LEU A 116 10.40 -23.10 -39.15
N SER A 117 10.41 -22.49 -37.98
CA SER A 117 9.21 -22.06 -37.26
C SER A 117 9.36 -20.61 -36.83
N VAL A 118 8.23 -19.97 -36.56
CA VAL A 118 8.18 -18.60 -36.05
C VAL A 118 7.59 -18.66 -34.65
N SER A 119 8.36 -18.17 -33.67
CA SER A 119 7.88 -17.93 -32.32
C SER A 119 7.11 -16.61 -32.29
N ILE A 120 5.84 -16.67 -31.92
CA ILE A 120 4.99 -15.49 -31.71
C ILE A 120 4.93 -15.23 -30.20
N LEU A 121 5.55 -14.15 -29.75
CA LEU A 121 5.68 -13.79 -28.35
C LEU A 121 4.82 -12.57 -28.03
N GLN A 122 4.20 -12.58 -26.85
CA GLN A 122 3.53 -11.41 -26.27
C GLN A 122 4.44 -10.84 -25.19
N ILE A 123 4.97 -9.64 -25.42
CA ILE A 123 5.96 -9.02 -24.52
C ILE A 123 5.32 -7.88 -23.75
N SER A 124 5.66 -7.81 -22.47
CA SER A 124 5.35 -6.69 -21.61
C SER A 124 6.63 -6.13 -20.99
N ASP A 125 6.69 -4.81 -20.86
CA ASP A 125 7.72 -4.09 -20.10
C ASP A 125 7.15 -3.47 -18.80
N GLY A 126 5.87 -3.71 -18.51
CA GLY A 126 5.15 -3.17 -17.36
C GLY A 126 4.65 -1.71 -17.51
N SER A 127 4.99 -1.03 -18.60
CA SER A 127 4.64 0.39 -18.79
C SER A 127 3.16 0.65 -19.05
N CYS A 128 2.43 -0.32 -19.61
CA CYS A 128 0.99 -0.27 -19.87
C CYS A 128 0.35 -1.66 -19.69
N VAL A 129 -0.96 -1.76 -19.88
CA VAL A 129 -1.72 -3.02 -19.85
C VAL A 129 -1.58 -3.85 -21.12
N PHE A 130 -1.19 -3.21 -22.22
CA PHE A 130 -1.07 -3.87 -23.52
C PHE A 130 0.26 -4.63 -23.64
N ASN A 131 0.25 -5.68 -24.47
CA ASN A 131 1.45 -6.44 -24.81
C ASN A 131 1.76 -6.22 -26.29
N LEU A 132 3.04 -6.09 -26.60
CA LEU A 132 3.52 -6.05 -27.98
C LEU A 132 3.65 -7.48 -28.50
N GLN A 133 3.05 -7.75 -29.66
CA GLN A 133 3.28 -8.99 -30.38
C GLN A 133 4.62 -8.92 -31.10
N VAL A 134 5.46 -9.95 -30.94
CA VAL A 134 6.76 -10.06 -31.58
C VAL A 134 6.86 -11.38 -32.32
N LEU A 135 7.40 -11.34 -33.54
CA LEU A 135 7.73 -12.51 -34.35
C LEU A 135 9.23 -12.74 -34.34
N VAL A 136 9.65 -13.94 -33.93
CA VAL A 136 11.07 -14.35 -33.92
C VAL A 136 11.23 -15.63 -34.74
N ASP A 137 12.11 -15.61 -35.75
CA ASP A 137 12.40 -16.77 -36.57
C ASP A 137 13.26 -17.78 -35.79
N SER A 138 12.99 -19.07 -35.93
CA SER A 138 13.75 -20.13 -35.26
C SER A 138 15.23 -20.15 -35.67
N SER A 139 15.57 -19.54 -36.81
CA SER A 139 16.96 -19.33 -37.22
C SER A 139 17.74 -18.35 -36.33
N MET A 140 17.05 -17.43 -35.65
CA MET A 140 17.68 -16.45 -34.76
C MET A 140 17.88 -17.01 -33.35
N ALA A 141 16.88 -17.71 -32.83
CA ALA A 141 16.92 -18.33 -31.52
C ALA A 141 15.88 -19.46 -31.41
N PRO A 142 16.22 -20.58 -30.74
CA PRO A 142 15.33 -21.72 -30.64
C PRO A 142 14.08 -21.40 -29.79
N PRO A 143 12.87 -21.86 -30.18
CA PRO A 143 11.64 -21.61 -29.42
C PRO A 143 11.70 -22.05 -27.96
N SER A 144 12.41 -23.15 -27.66
CA SER A 144 12.58 -23.69 -26.30
C SER A 144 13.21 -22.68 -25.33
N GLN A 145 14.05 -21.77 -25.84
CA GLN A 145 14.73 -20.76 -25.04
C GLN A 145 13.88 -19.52 -24.80
N LEU A 146 13.00 -19.17 -25.74
CA LEU A 146 12.24 -17.91 -25.73
C LEU A 146 10.82 -18.04 -25.19
N MET A 147 10.18 -19.17 -25.45
CA MET A 147 8.78 -19.38 -25.12
C MET A 147 8.44 -19.45 -23.62
N PRO A 148 9.33 -19.81 -22.67
CA PRO A 148 8.98 -19.82 -21.25
C PRO A 148 8.43 -18.46 -20.78
N SER A 149 7.26 -18.45 -20.14
CA SER A 149 6.68 -17.23 -19.55
C SER A 149 7.61 -16.64 -18.49
N GLY A 150 7.85 -15.33 -18.57
CA GLY A 150 8.77 -14.58 -17.71
C GLY A 150 10.17 -14.38 -18.30
N THR A 151 10.49 -15.05 -19.41
CA THR A 151 11.78 -14.93 -20.10
C THR A 151 12.03 -13.49 -20.50
N CYS A 152 13.19 -12.94 -20.12
CA CYS A 152 13.54 -11.55 -20.37
C CYS A 152 14.36 -11.44 -21.65
N ILE A 153 13.90 -10.61 -22.59
CA ILE A 153 14.48 -10.44 -23.92
C ILE A 153 14.59 -8.97 -24.29
N LEU A 154 15.60 -8.68 -25.11
CA LEU A 154 15.82 -7.41 -25.77
C LEU A 154 15.84 -7.68 -27.28
N LEU A 155 15.09 -6.90 -28.04
CA LEU A 155 14.84 -7.14 -29.46
C LEU A 155 15.07 -5.86 -30.23
N GLU A 156 15.73 -5.97 -31.37
CA GLU A 156 15.74 -4.96 -32.42
C GLU A 156 14.96 -5.49 -33.61
N GLY A 157 14.09 -4.68 -34.20
CA GLY A 157 13.29 -5.10 -35.35
C GLY A 157 12.49 -3.98 -35.98
N ILE A 158 11.66 -4.34 -36.95
CA ILE A 158 10.80 -3.41 -37.70
C ILE A 158 9.34 -3.62 -37.30
N LEU A 159 8.64 -2.52 -37.02
CA LEU A 159 7.20 -2.54 -36.76
C LEU A 159 6.42 -2.77 -38.06
N GLN A 160 5.42 -3.65 -38.03
CA GLN A 160 4.59 -3.98 -39.18
C GLN A 160 3.12 -4.20 -38.78
N GLU A 161 2.23 -4.16 -39.77
CA GLU A 161 0.84 -4.59 -39.57
C GLU A 161 0.76 -6.13 -39.46
N PRO A 162 -0.02 -6.66 -38.50
CA PRO A 162 -0.21 -8.11 -38.38
C PRO A 162 -0.88 -8.70 -39.62
N LYS A 163 -0.34 -9.82 -40.13
CA LYS A 163 -0.90 -10.53 -41.30
C LYS A 163 -2.34 -10.99 -41.10
N ILE A 164 -2.72 -11.31 -39.87
CA ILE A 164 -4.09 -11.67 -39.48
C ILE A 164 -4.66 -10.51 -38.69
N LYS A 165 -5.67 -9.83 -39.25
CA LYS A 165 -6.43 -8.81 -38.52
C LYS A 165 -7.05 -9.46 -37.28
N GLY A 166 -6.74 -8.91 -36.12
CA GLY A 166 -7.14 -9.47 -34.83
C GLY A 166 -7.07 -8.42 -33.73
N LYS A 167 -6.74 -8.86 -32.51
CA LYS A 167 -6.66 -7.98 -31.34
C LYS A 167 -5.49 -6.98 -31.38
N HIS A 168 -4.43 -7.30 -32.11
CA HIS A 168 -3.23 -6.47 -32.19
C HIS A 168 -3.27 -5.60 -33.45
N VAL A 169 -2.86 -4.35 -33.29
CA VAL A 169 -2.85 -3.34 -34.37
C VAL A 169 -1.48 -3.27 -35.03
N ILE A 170 -0.41 -3.50 -34.26
CA ILE A 170 0.97 -3.59 -34.74
C ILE A 170 1.66 -4.84 -34.16
N GLU A 171 2.68 -5.32 -34.86
CA GLU A 171 3.62 -6.34 -34.39
C GLU A 171 5.07 -5.98 -34.75
N LEU A 172 6.02 -6.52 -34.00
CA LEU A 172 7.45 -6.35 -34.28
C LEU A 172 8.00 -7.60 -34.96
N LYS A 173 8.55 -7.46 -36.16
CA LYS A 173 9.38 -8.51 -36.77
C LYS A 173 10.81 -8.34 -36.28
N ALA A 174 11.27 -9.29 -35.46
CA ALA A 174 12.62 -9.24 -34.89
C ALA A 174 13.68 -9.47 -35.98
N GLU A 175 14.75 -8.69 -35.90
CA GLU A 175 15.96 -8.84 -36.73
C GLU A 175 17.18 -9.19 -35.87
N GLN A 176 17.22 -8.72 -34.62
CA GLN A 176 18.20 -9.11 -33.62
C GLN A 176 17.51 -9.41 -32.30
N ILE A 177 18.05 -10.40 -31.58
CA ILE A 177 17.57 -10.79 -30.26
C ILE A 177 18.73 -11.00 -29.32
N LEU A 178 18.61 -10.42 -28.13
CA LEU A 178 19.46 -10.71 -26.99
C LEU A 178 18.59 -11.36 -25.91
N HIS A 179 18.94 -12.59 -25.55
CA HIS A 179 18.34 -13.27 -24.42
C HIS A 179 19.02 -12.80 -23.13
N VAL A 180 18.27 -12.06 -22.31
CA VAL A 180 18.80 -11.36 -21.13
C VAL A 180 18.73 -12.23 -19.87
N GLY A 181 17.61 -12.95 -19.67
CA GLY A 181 17.41 -13.73 -18.46
C GLY A 181 16.48 -14.93 -18.68
N ILE A 182 16.97 -16.11 -18.28
CA ILE A 182 16.25 -17.38 -18.31
C ILE A 182 15.24 -17.49 -17.16
N VAL A 183 14.25 -18.36 -17.33
CA VAL A 183 13.27 -18.71 -16.29
C VAL A 183 13.35 -20.19 -15.97
N ASP A 184 13.51 -20.50 -14.68
CA ASP A 184 13.26 -21.83 -14.14
C ASP A 184 11.73 -22.05 -14.06
N GLN A 185 11.18 -22.75 -15.05
CA GLN A 185 9.73 -22.93 -15.19
C GLN A 185 9.09 -23.66 -14.01
N ASP A 186 9.84 -24.52 -13.33
CA ASP A 186 9.32 -25.35 -12.24
C ASP A 186 9.25 -24.55 -10.93
N LYS A 187 10.13 -23.56 -10.75
CA LYS A 187 10.12 -22.67 -9.57
C LYS A 187 9.34 -21.37 -9.77
N TYR A 188 9.18 -20.92 -11.01
CA TYR A 188 8.52 -19.65 -11.28
C TYR A 188 6.99 -19.76 -11.16
N LEU A 189 6.43 -19.22 -10.09
CA LEU A 189 5.00 -19.36 -9.75
C LEU A 189 4.03 -18.83 -10.82
N LEU A 190 4.46 -17.88 -11.65
CA LEU A 190 3.65 -17.30 -12.72
C LEU A 190 3.73 -18.08 -14.05
N SER A 191 4.43 -19.21 -14.10
CA SER A 191 4.70 -19.95 -15.34
C SER A 191 3.49 -20.71 -15.89
N ARG A 192 2.65 -21.31 -15.03
CA ARG A 192 1.64 -22.30 -15.45
C ARG A 192 0.18 -21.95 -15.14
N LYS A 193 -0.09 -21.05 -14.19
CA LYS A 193 -1.47 -20.65 -13.82
C LYS A 193 -1.55 -19.19 -13.38
N ARG A 194 -2.71 -18.56 -13.62
CA ARG A 194 -3.04 -17.27 -13.00
C ARG A 194 -3.25 -17.49 -11.51
N LEU A 195 -2.52 -16.75 -10.69
CA LEU A 195 -2.65 -16.81 -9.23
C LEU A 195 -3.78 -15.86 -8.77
N PRO A 196 -4.62 -16.28 -7.81
CA PRO A 196 -5.52 -15.38 -7.10
C PRO A 196 -4.73 -14.39 -6.23
N LEU A 197 -5.35 -13.26 -5.88
CA LEU A 197 -4.68 -12.19 -5.12
C LEU A 197 -4.24 -12.67 -3.73
N ASP A 198 -5.04 -13.49 -3.05
CA ASP A 198 -4.68 -14.02 -1.72
C ASP A 198 -3.36 -14.80 -1.73
N LEU A 199 -3.11 -15.63 -2.76
CA LEU A 199 -1.85 -16.36 -2.91
C LEU A 199 -0.70 -15.45 -3.39
N LEU A 200 -1.00 -14.38 -4.12
CA LEU A 200 0.00 -13.40 -4.53
C LEU A 200 0.54 -12.61 -3.33
N ARG A 201 -0.25 -12.41 -2.26
CA ARG A 201 0.20 -11.74 -1.03
C ARG A 201 1.36 -12.49 -0.37
N ASP A 202 1.32 -13.83 -0.39
CA ASP A 202 2.40 -14.66 0.18
C ASP A 202 3.66 -14.69 -0.72
N CYS A 203 3.57 -14.21 -1.95
CA CYS A 203 4.69 -14.07 -2.88
C CYS A 203 4.74 -12.69 -3.56
N SER A 204 4.58 -11.64 -2.73
CA SER A 204 4.38 -10.25 -3.17
C SER A 204 5.46 -9.74 -4.15
N HIS A 205 6.70 -10.22 -4.04
CA HIS A 205 7.80 -9.90 -4.97
C HIS A 205 7.56 -10.31 -6.43
N PHE A 206 6.68 -11.29 -6.71
CA PHE A 206 6.25 -11.62 -8.08
C PHE A 206 5.04 -10.81 -8.55
N GLY A 207 4.26 -10.25 -7.61
CA GLY A 207 3.05 -9.46 -7.86
C GLY A 207 3.17 -8.47 -9.01
N PRO A 208 4.22 -7.60 -9.05
CA PRO A 208 4.39 -6.58 -10.10
C PRO A 208 4.42 -7.10 -11.54
N ARG A 209 4.72 -8.40 -11.78
CA ARG A 209 4.68 -8.99 -13.14
C ARG A 209 3.28 -9.44 -13.58
N THR A 210 2.32 -9.43 -12.67
CA THR A 210 0.91 -9.67 -12.97
C THR A 210 0.24 -8.38 -13.47
N THR A 211 -0.74 -8.52 -14.37
CA THR A 211 -1.38 -7.35 -14.98
C THR A 211 -2.17 -6.54 -13.94
N THR A 212 -2.85 -7.21 -13.00
CA THR A 212 -3.63 -6.55 -11.95
C THR A 212 -2.76 -5.68 -11.05
N VAL A 213 -1.71 -6.24 -10.44
CA VAL A 213 -0.85 -5.47 -9.52
C VAL A 213 -0.09 -4.36 -10.25
N ALA A 214 0.36 -4.60 -11.49
CA ALA A 214 0.99 -3.57 -12.30
C ALA A 214 0.04 -2.40 -12.60
N THR A 215 -1.23 -2.69 -12.94
CA THR A 215 -2.27 -1.66 -13.13
C THR A 215 -2.51 -0.85 -11.86
N VAL A 216 -2.68 -1.53 -10.72
CA VAL A 216 -2.86 -0.86 -9.42
C VAL A 216 -1.67 0.03 -9.09
N THR A 217 -0.44 -0.43 -9.37
CA THR A 217 0.79 0.35 -9.17
C THR A 217 0.82 1.60 -10.05
N ARG A 218 0.40 1.52 -11.31
CA ARG A 218 0.31 2.69 -12.21
C ARG A 218 -0.76 3.68 -11.77
N ILE A 219 -1.93 3.21 -11.33
CA ILE A 219 -2.99 4.06 -10.75
C ILE A 219 -2.49 4.75 -9.48
N ARG A 220 -1.84 4.00 -8.57
CA ARG A 220 -1.20 4.56 -7.37
C ARG A 220 -0.21 5.66 -7.73
N ASN A 221 0.68 5.41 -8.70
CA ASN A 221 1.65 6.40 -9.16
C ASN A 221 0.97 7.67 -9.71
N ALA A 222 -0.07 7.52 -10.52
CA ALA A 222 -0.82 8.66 -11.06
C ALA A 222 -1.54 9.44 -9.95
N LEU A 223 -2.12 8.78 -8.96
CA LEU A 223 -2.71 9.42 -7.78
C LEU A 223 -1.65 10.17 -6.96
N THR A 224 -0.47 9.58 -6.75
CA THR A 224 0.64 10.24 -6.06
C THR A 224 1.08 11.52 -6.78
N GLN A 225 1.26 11.45 -8.11
CA GLN A 225 1.60 12.62 -8.92
C GLN A 225 0.48 13.67 -8.89
N GLY A 226 -0.78 13.23 -9.01
CA GLY A 226 -1.96 14.10 -8.93
C GLY A 226 -2.01 14.84 -7.58
N ALA A 227 -1.73 14.15 -6.48
CA ALA A 227 -1.75 14.75 -5.15
C ALA A 227 -0.74 15.90 -5.03
N HIS A 228 0.52 15.65 -5.43
CA HIS A 228 1.53 16.70 -5.43
C HIS A 228 1.17 17.85 -6.38
N THR A 229 0.62 17.54 -7.56
CA THR A 229 0.22 18.54 -8.56
C THR A 229 -0.88 19.45 -8.01
N PHE A 230 -1.90 18.89 -7.35
CA PHE A 230 -2.97 19.66 -6.74
C PHE A 230 -2.41 20.67 -5.74
N PHE A 231 -1.71 20.20 -4.70
CA PHE A 231 -1.24 21.08 -3.64
C PHE A 231 -0.23 22.12 -4.14
N GLN A 232 0.74 21.72 -4.97
CA GLN A 232 1.75 22.66 -5.47
C GLN A 232 1.16 23.72 -6.41
N SER A 233 0.15 23.37 -7.23
CA SER A 233 -0.54 24.36 -8.09
C SER A 233 -1.42 25.33 -7.31
N HIS A 234 -1.81 25.00 -6.08
CA HIS A 234 -2.58 25.86 -5.17
C HIS A 234 -1.70 26.53 -4.11
N GLY A 235 -0.37 26.54 -4.28
CA GLY A 235 0.56 27.27 -3.41
C GLY A 235 0.87 26.60 -2.07
N PHE A 236 0.52 25.32 -1.89
CA PHE A 236 0.90 24.58 -0.69
C PHE A 236 2.36 24.10 -0.77
N LEU A 237 3.03 24.09 0.37
CA LEU A 237 4.40 23.57 0.50
C LEU A 237 4.41 22.14 1.06
N TYR A 238 5.20 21.27 0.42
CA TYR A 238 5.41 19.91 0.89
C TYR A 238 6.39 19.91 2.06
N VAL A 239 5.95 19.35 3.20
CA VAL A 239 6.73 19.25 4.43
C VAL A 239 6.89 17.78 4.79
N GLN A 240 8.13 17.38 5.07
CA GLN A 240 8.43 16.05 5.59
C GLN A 240 8.40 16.10 7.12
N VAL A 241 7.37 15.49 7.71
CA VAL A 241 7.22 15.40 9.16
C VAL A 241 7.92 14.17 9.74
N PRO A 242 8.33 14.18 11.02
CA PRO A 242 9.00 13.04 11.65
C PRO A 242 8.16 11.76 11.63
N ILE A 243 8.81 10.62 11.40
CA ILE A 243 8.20 9.28 11.51
C ILE A 243 8.31 8.75 12.94
N ILE A 244 9.46 8.97 13.59
CA ILE A 244 9.68 8.62 14.99
C ILE A 244 9.27 9.80 15.86
N THR A 245 8.44 9.57 16.87
CA THR A 245 7.91 10.61 17.76
C THR A 245 7.93 10.14 19.21
N SER A 246 8.11 11.07 20.15
CA SER A 246 7.83 10.86 21.58
C SER A 246 6.46 11.38 22.01
N THR A 247 5.78 12.11 21.13
CA THR A 247 4.47 12.74 21.40
C THR A 247 3.36 11.79 20.99
N ASP A 248 2.42 11.60 21.89
CA ASP A 248 1.16 10.94 21.61
C ASP A 248 0.20 11.91 20.90
N TYR A 249 -0.42 11.48 19.80
CA TYR A 249 -1.35 12.31 19.06
C TYR A 249 -2.81 12.08 19.46
N GLU A 250 -3.17 10.85 19.84
CA GLU A 250 -4.55 10.43 20.13
C GLU A 250 -4.81 10.22 21.62
N GLY A 251 -3.75 10.02 22.43
CA GLY A 251 -3.85 9.83 23.87
C GLY A 251 -4.28 8.42 24.31
N LEU A 252 -4.83 7.61 23.39
CA LEU A 252 -5.54 6.38 23.73
C LEU A 252 -5.27 5.18 22.77
N GLY A 253 -4.57 5.38 21.65
CA GLY A 253 -4.30 4.33 20.66
C GLY A 253 -3.05 3.49 20.94
N GLU A 254 -3.07 2.21 20.54
CA GLU A 254 -1.90 1.32 20.57
C GLU A 254 -0.84 1.77 19.54
N LYS A 255 0.44 1.78 19.93
CA LYS A 255 1.55 2.27 19.11
C LYS A 255 2.69 1.28 19.02
N PHE A 256 3.40 1.31 17.89
CA PHE A 256 4.67 0.60 17.75
C PHE A 256 5.77 1.34 18.48
N HIS A 257 6.37 0.69 19.48
CA HIS A 257 7.56 1.19 20.16
C HIS A 257 8.79 1.07 19.26
N VAL A 258 9.62 2.11 19.27
CA VAL A 258 10.92 2.15 18.62
C VAL A 258 11.98 2.13 19.71
N THR A 259 12.83 1.11 19.72
CA THR A 259 13.85 0.90 20.75
C THR A 259 15.08 0.20 20.19
N THR A 260 16.23 0.48 20.79
CA THR A 260 17.51 -0.19 20.51
C THR A 260 17.91 -1.18 21.62
N LEU A 261 17.10 -1.30 22.68
CA LEU A 261 17.46 -2.05 23.89
C LEU A 261 17.21 -3.57 23.81
N LEU A 262 16.43 -4.04 22.83
CA LEU A 262 16.05 -5.47 22.70
C LEU A 262 17.25 -6.41 22.57
N SER A 263 18.37 -5.93 22.03
CA SER A 263 19.61 -6.71 21.91
C SER A 263 20.35 -6.93 23.24
N LYS A 264 20.09 -6.12 24.27
CA LYS A 264 20.70 -6.27 25.60
C LYS A 264 19.95 -7.27 26.48
N GLU A 265 18.64 -7.38 26.32
CA GLU A 265 17.79 -8.20 27.21
C GLU A 265 17.89 -9.71 26.98
N ILE A 266 18.10 -10.15 25.74
CA ILE A 266 18.20 -11.58 25.40
C ILE A 266 19.39 -12.23 26.15
N VAL A 267 20.38 -11.44 26.56
CA VAL A 267 21.54 -11.89 27.34
C VAL A 267 21.23 -12.02 28.83
N GLU A 268 20.29 -11.24 29.37
CA GLU A 268 19.96 -11.20 30.80
C GLU A 268 18.79 -12.11 31.19
N SER A 269 17.87 -12.40 30.26
CA SER A 269 16.67 -13.19 30.55
C SER A 269 16.91 -14.70 30.69
N SER A 270 18.10 -15.22 30.37
CA SER A 270 18.43 -16.64 30.53
C SER A 270 18.74 -17.06 31.98
N THR A 271 18.72 -16.13 32.95
CA THR A 271 19.25 -16.39 34.30
C THR A 271 18.25 -16.42 35.47
N MET A 272 16.94 -16.28 35.28
CA MET A 272 16.00 -16.25 36.43
C MET A 272 14.79 -17.16 36.23
N THR A 273 14.84 -18.36 36.80
CA THR A 273 13.70 -19.29 36.93
C THR A 273 12.93 -19.07 38.23
N ASP A 274 11.61 -18.95 38.07
CA ASP A 274 10.48 -19.32 38.94
C ASP A 274 10.61 -19.33 40.46
N ALA A 275 9.79 -18.49 41.11
CA ALA A 275 9.23 -18.77 42.43
C ALA A 275 7.73 -18.39 42.41
N GLY A 276 6.87 -19.36 42.70
CA GLY A 276 5.40 -19.26 42.61
C GLY A 276 4.82 -18.15 43.50
N ASP A 277 4.18 -17.16 42.87
CA ASP A 277 3.45 -16.07 43.51
C ASP A 277 1.96 -16.46 43.56
N VAL A 278 1.36 -16.48 44.75
CA VAL A 278 -0.10 -16.71 44.93
C VAL A 278 -0.83 -15.41 44.59
N GLY A 279 -1.75 -15.44 43.62
CA GLY A 279 -2.39 -14.24 43.06
C GLY A 279 -3.37 -13.54 44.00
N LEU A 280 -3.37 -12.20 44.00
CA LEU A 280 -4.25 -11.34 44.80
C LEU A 280 -5.74 -11.65 44.59
N GLU A 281 -6.13 -12.06 43.39
CA GLU A 281 -7.53 -12.35 43.06
C GLU A 281 -8.06 -13.60 43.78
N ALA A 282 -7.22 -14.63 43.94
CA ALA A 282 -7.57 -15.82 44.71
C ALA A 282 -7.79 -15.49 46.21
N VAL A 283 -7.06 -14.50 46.73
CA VAL A 283 -7.22 -14.04 48.12
C VAL A 283 -8.51 -13.24 48.29
N LYS A 284 -8.88 -12.40 47.31
CA LYS A 284 -10.16 -11.66 47.32
C LYS A 284 -11.38 -12.59 47.24
N ASP A 285 -11.31 -13.65 46.44
CA ASP A 285 -12.36 -14.67 46.38
C ASP A 285 -12.49 -15.44 47.71
N SER A 286 -11.35 -15.74 48.35
CA SER A 286 -11.35 -16.34 49.69
C SER A 286 -12.01 -15.43 50.74
N ILE A 287 -11.78 -14.12 50.68
CA ILE A 287 -12.43 -13.13 51.56
C ILE A 287 -13.96 -13.13 51.36
N ARG A 288 -14.44 -13.19 50.12
CA ARG A 288 -15.89 -13.26 49.83
C ARG A 288 -16.53 -14.50 50.43
N GLN A 289 -15.87 -15.66 50.28
CA GLN A 289 -16.36 -16.92 50.82
C GLN A 289 -16.40 -16.91 52.36
N LYS A 290 -15.33 -16.40 53.00
CA LYS A 290 -15.24 -16.31 54.47
C LYS A 290 -16.23 -15.28 55.06
N ASN A 291 -16.49 -14.16 54.37
CA ASN A 291 -17.53 -13.21 54.79
C ASN A 291 -18.91 -13.86 54.81
N LYS A 292 -19.26 -14.59 53.74
CA LYS A 292 -20.53 -15.32 53.68
C LYS A 292 -20.67 -16.35 54.81
N GLN A 293 -19.57 -17.06 55.12
CA GLN A 293 -19.54 -18.01 56.24
C GLN A 293 -19.76 -17.33 57.60
N VAL A 294 -19.20 -16.13 57.83
CA VAL A 294 -19.44 -15.35 59.05
C VAL A 294 -20.90 -14.90 59.15
N GLU A 295 -21.50 -14.42 58.07
CA GLU A 295 -22.91 -14.01 58.04
C GLU A 295 -23.88 -15.18 58.32
N ASP A 296 -23.62 -16.35 57.74
CA ASP A 296 -24.45 -17.54 57.94
C ASP A 296 -24.36 -18.07 59.40
N LEU A 297 -23.17 -17.99 60.01
CA LEU A 297 -22.95 -18.34 61.42
C LEU A 297 -23.59 -17.33 62.39
N GLN A 298 -23.70 -16.06 62.01
CA GLN A 298 -24.41 -15.04 62.79
C GLN A 298 -25.93 -15.23 62.78
N ARG A 299 -26.50 -15.70 61.66
CA ARG A 299 -27.95 -15.91 61.51
C ARG A 299 -28.48 -17.16 62.23
N THR A 300 -27.63 -18.13 62.50
CA THR A 300 -28.03 -19.46 63.00
C THR A 300 -27.96 -19.61 64.52
N GLU A 301 -27.54 -18.57 65.27
CA GLU A 301 -27.25 -18.60 66.73
C GLU A 301 -26.40 -19.81 67.19
N SER A 302 -25.70 -20.46 66.25
CA SER A 302 -24.98 -21.70 66.49
C SER A 302 -23.51 -21.42 66.85
N ASN A 303 -23.07 -22.05 67.93
CA ASN A 303 -21.71 -22.13 68.46
C ASN A 303 -20.86 -20.83 68.38
N LYS A 304 -20.87 -20.05 69.48
CA LYS A 304 -20.05 -18.84 69.64
C LYS A 304 -18.56 -19.02 69.34
N GLU A 305 -18.01 -20.21 69.59
CA GLU A 305 -16.60 -20.50 69.36
C GLU A 305 -16.27 -20.59 67.86
N ALA A 306 -17.16 -21.21 67.08
CA ALA A 306 -17.03 -21.31 65.63
C ALA A 306 -17.13 -19.94 64.95
N LEU A 307 -18.03 -19.07 65.43
CA LEU A 307 -18.14 -17.70 64.94
C LEU A 307 -16.86 -16.91 65.22
N LEU A 308 -16.28 -17.05 66.41
CA LEU A 308 -15.06 -16.34 66.79
C LEU A 308 -13.84 -16.80 65.97
N ALA A 309 -13.74 -18.10 65.67
CA ALA A 309 -12.71 -18.64 64.78
C ALA A 309 -12.87 -18.13 63.33
N ALA A 310 -14.10 -18.11 62.80
CA ALA A 310 -14.38 -17.61 61.45
C ALA A 310 -14.06 -16.11 61.30
N VAL A 311 -14.38 -15.30 62.32
CA VAL A 311 -14.04 -13.86 62.33
C VAL A 311 -12.52 -13.65 62.40
N GLN A 312 -11.79 -14.44 63.18
CA GLN A 312 -10.32 -14.35 63.24
C GLN A 312 -9.65 -14.75 61.92
N ASP A 313 -10.17 -15.79 61.26
CA ASP A 313 -9.64 -16.25 59.97
C ASP A 313 -9.92 -15.22 58.85
N LEU A 314 -11.12 -14.63 58.82
CA LEU A 314 -11.44 -13.52 57.94
C LEU A 314 -10.50 -12.33 58.18
N LYS A 315 -10.20 -12.00 59.44
CA LYS A 315 -9.28 -10.91 59.79
C LYS A 315 -7.86 -11.16 59.25
N LYS A 316 -7.31 -12.37 59.42
CA LYS A 316 -6.00 -12.74 58.87
C LYS A 316 -5.97 -12.69 57.34
N THR A 317 -7.06 -13.10 56.70
CA THR A 317 -7.16 -13.09 55.23
C THR A 317 -7.22 -11.66 54.68
N ASN A 318 -7.93 -10.76 55.36
CA ASN A 318 -7.97 -9.33 55.02
C ASN A 318 -6.60 -8.66 55.22
N GLU A 319 -5.86 -9.02 56.28
CA GLU A 319 -4.50 -8.51 56.51
C GLU A 319 -3.52 -8.97 55.42
N LEU A 320 -3.62 -10.23 54.98
CA LEU A 320 -2.85 -10.74 53.84
C LEU A 320 -3.18 -9.99 52.54
N ALA A 321 -4.46 -9.69 52.28
CA ALA A 321 -4.86 -8.90 51.12
C ALA A 321 -4.28 -7.48 51.16
N LEU A 322 -4.32 -6.82 52.32
CA LEU A 322 -3.71 -5.49 52.49
C LEU A 322 -2.19 -5.52 52.26
N GLN A 323 -1.50 -6.57 52.72
CA GLN A 323 -0.06 -6.73 52.48
C GLN A 323 0.24 -6.99 51.00
N LEU A 324 -0.57 -7.79 50.32
CA LEU A 324 -0.43 -8.05 48.87
C LEU A 324 -0.75 -6.80 48.04
N GLU A 325 -1.79 -6.04 48.38
CA GLU A 325 -2.12 -4.76 47.74
C GLU A 325 -1.02 -3.71 47.96
N ALA A 326 -0.46 -3.62 49.17
CA ALA A 326 0.68 -2.77 49.45
C ALA A 326 1.92 -3.20 48.64
N ARG A 327 2.14 -4.52 48.51
CA ARG A 327 3.23 -5.09 47.70
C ARG A 327 3.02 -4.86 46.20
N GLU A 328 1.80 -4.93 45.69
CA GLU A 328 1.45 -4.58 44.31
C GLU A 328 1.62 -3.08 44.03
N LYS A 329 1.16 -2.20 44.93
CA LYS A 329 1.40 -0.76 44.83
C LYS A 329 2.89 -0.43 44.85
N THR A 330 3.65 -1.12 45.70
CA THR A 330 5.10 -0.93 45.78
C THR A 330 5.79 -1.47 44.52
N LYS A 331 5.42 -2.67 44.03
CA LYS A 331 5.87 -3.25 42.73
C LYS A 331 5.52 -2.35 41.54
N SER A 332 4.34 -1.73 41.52
CA SER A 332 3.93 -0.78 40.47
C SER A 332 4.87 0.44 40.44
N VAL A 333 5.12 1.05 41.59
CA VAL A 333 6.01 2.22 41.72
C VAL A 333 7.49 1.86 41.42
N THR A 334 7.98 0.69 41.83
CA THR A 334 9.31 0.21 41.42
C THR A 334 9.37 -0.16 39.94
N SER A 335 8.29 -0.70 39.35
CA SER A 335 8.24 -1.03 37.92
C SER A 335 8.23 0.22 37.05
N ASP A 336 7.56 1.29 37.48
CA ASP A 336 7.52 2.55 36.74
C ASP A 336 8.88 3.27 36.83
N LYS A 337 9.54 3.26 37.99
CA LYS A 337 10.93 3.74 38.12
C LYS A 337 11.92 2.90 37.30
N ALA A 338 11.77 1.58 37.27
CA ALA A 338 12.62 0.68 36.48
C ALA A 338 12.40 0.86 34.96
N LYS A 339 11.14 1.04 34.52
CA LYS A 339 10.80 1.39 33.13
C LYS A 339 11.38 2.74 32.73
N ILE A 340 11.24 3.77 33.58
CA ILE A 340 11.79 5.11 33.33
C ILE A 340 13.33 5.08 33.26
N ALA A 341 14.00 4.40 34.20
CA ALA A 341 15.45 4.23 34.17
C ALA A 341 15.91 3.52 32.88
N ARG A 342 15.17 2.51 32.43
CA ARG A 342 15.45 1.77 31.21
C ARG A 342 15.32 2.61 29.94
N PHE A 343 14.33 3.49 29.84
CA PHE A 343 14.20 4.38 28.68
C PHE A 343 15.31 5.44 28.61
N SER A 344 15.93 5.80 29.73
CA SER A 344 17.06 6.75 29.73
C SER A 344 18.28 6.21 28.97
N GLU A 345 18.44 4.88 28.93
CA GLU A 345 19.52 4.18 28.21
C GLU A 345 19.19 3.86 26.74
N ASP A 346 17.95 4.09 26.30
CA ASP A 346 17.56 3.91 24.90
C ASP A 346 18.11 5.06 24.02
N PHE A 347 18.06 4.90 22.70
CA PHE A 347 18.69 5.79 21.73
C PHE A 347 18.28 7.27 21.88
N PHE A 348 17.02 7.54 22.24
CA PHE A 348 16.49 8.90 22.43
C PHE A 348 16.35 9.31 23.90
N SER A 349 16.81 8.47 24.83
CA SER A 349 16.70 8.66 26.28
C SER A 349 15.27 8.93 26.78
N ARG A 350 14.26 8.51 26.02
CA ARG A 350 12.82 8.61 26.31
C ARG A 350 12.06 7.58 25.49
N PRO A 351 10.83 7.22 25.88
CA PRO A 351 9.96 6.39 25.03
C PRO A 351 9.73 7.05 23.67
N THR A 352 9.93 6.27 22.61
CA THR A 352 9.66 6.70 21.24
C THR A 352 8.84 5.67 20.48
N TYR A 353 8.10 6.16 19.48
CA TYR A 353 7.08 5.42 18.77
C TYR A 353 7.12 5.75 17.28
N LEU A 354 6.57 4.86 16.45
CA LEU A 354 6.21 5.22 15.08
C LEU A 354 4.93 6.05 15.11
N THR A 355 4.90 7.14 14.35
CA THR A 355 3.79 8.09 14.38
C THR A 355 2.53 7.56 13.68
N GLY A 356 1.39 7.73 14.34
CA GLY A 356 0.07 7.49 13.74
C GLY A 356 -0.46 8.70 12.95
N CYS A 357 0.08 9.90 13.19
CA CYS A 357 -0.34 11.14 12.53
C CYS A 357 0.78 12.18 12.54
N GLY A 358 0.93 12.92 11.44
CA GLY A 358 1.90 14.01 11.31
C GLY A 358 1.36 15.39 11.66
N SER A 359 0.05 15.54 11.88
CA SER A 359 -0.62 16.85 11.93
C SER A 359 -0.05 17.81 12.97
N LEU A 360 0.26 17.36 14.20
CA LEU A 360 0.82 18.26 15.23
C LEU A 360 2.14 18.93 14.78
N HIS A 361 2.99 18.19 14.07
CA HIS A 361 4.23 18.73 13.52
C HIS A 361 3.95 19.61 12.31
N LEU A 362 2.99 19.21 11.46
CA LEU A 362 2.60 19.98 10.28
C LEU A 362 2.05 21.36 10.65
N GLU A 363 1.28 21.47 11.75
CA GLU A 363 0.77 22.73 12.28
C GLU A 363 1.88 23.75 12.55
N SER A 364 3.03 23.31 13.06
CA SER A 364 4.17 24.21 13.31
C SER A 364 4.66 24.87 12.02
N TYR A 365 4.60 24.16 10.89
CA TYR A 365 4.93 24.70 9.58
C TYR A 365 3.79 25.55 9.01
N ALA A 366 2.53 25.15 9.21
CA ALA A 366 1.38 25.95 8.78
C ALA A 366 1.41 27.36 9.40
N CYS A 367 1.68 27.44 10.71
CA CYS A 367 1.82 28.71 11.43
C CYS A 367 2.92 29.63 10.86
N ALA A 368 3.91 29.08 10.14
CA ALA A 368 5.02 29.84 9.56
C ALA A 368 4.91 30.07 8.04
N LEU A 369 4.34 29.10 7.32
CA LEU A 369 4.38 29.01 5.85
C LEU A 369 2.99 29.15 5.21
N GLY A 370 1.93 29.26 6.01
CA GLY A 370 0.56 29.34 5.51
C GLY A 370 -0.01 27.96 5.24
N ASN A 371 0.08 27.51 3.99
CA ASN A 371 -0.56 26.30 3.50
C ASN A 371 0.49 25.20 3.29
N VAL A 372 0.33 24.07 3.97
CA VAL A 372 1.31 22.98 3.95
C VAL A 372 0.63 21.63 3.85
N TYR A 373 1.36 20.65 3.32
CA TYR A 373 0.92 19.27 3.30
C TYR A 373 2.09 18.31 3.48
N THR A 374 1.82 17.15 4.03
CA THR A 374 2.74 16.01 4.09
C THR A 374 2.11 14.80 3.42
N PHE A 375 2.96 13.90 2.96
CA PHE A 375 2.61 12.64 2.34
C PHE A 375 3.65 11.62 2.77
N GLY A 376 3.24 10.66 3.59
CA GLY A 376 4.15 9.68 4.15
C GLY A 376 3.44 8.53 4.89
N PRO A 377 4.22 7.58 5.42
CA PRO A 377 3.68 6.42 6.13
C PRO A 377 3.20 6.79 7.54
N ARG A 378 2.13 6.14 7.97
CA ARG A 378 1.52 6.23 9.30
C ARG A 378 1.29 4.83 9.84
N PHE A 379 1.45 4.69 11.15
CA PHE A 379 1.51 3.39 11.80
C PHE A 379 0.46 3.27 12.90
N ARG A 380 -0.22 2.13 12.94
CA ARG A 380 -1.20 1.79 13.99
C ARG A 380 -0.93 0.38 14.49
N ALA A 381 -0.81 0.21 15.80
CA ALA A 381 -0.55 -1.11 16.37
C ALA A 381 -1.82 -1.88 16.76
N GLU A 382 -2.99 -1.27 16.58
CA GLU A 382 -4.28 -1.88 16.86
C GLU A 382 -4.43 -3.22 16.15
N ARG A 383 -4.88 -4.23 16.91
CA ARG A 383 -5.19 -5.56 16.37
C ARG A 383 -6.50 -5.53 15.59
N SER A 384 -6.41 -5.19 14.32
CA SER A 384 -7.52 -5.22 13.37
C SER A 384 -7.27 -6.25 12.27
N GLU A 385 -8.28 -7.09 12.01
CA GLU A 385 -8.32 -7.99 10.85
C GLU A 385 -9.17 -7.44 9.70
N PHE A 386 -9.67 -6.20 9.81
CA PHE A 386 -10.52 -5.58 8.81
C PHE A 386 -9.79 -5.35 7.48
N GLN A 387 -10.50 -5.60 6.38
CA GLN A 387 -9.99 -5.51 4.99
C GLN A 387 -9.56 -4.10 4.56
N LYS A 388 -9.87 -3.08 5.36
CA LYS A 388 -9.56 -1.65 5.11
C LYS A 388 -8.58 -1.05 6.13
N SER A 389 -7.91 -1.87 6.94
CA SER A 389 -6.98 -1.39 7.96
C SER A 389 -5.69 -2.20 7.94
N LEU A 390 -4.56 -1.52 8.01
CA LEU A 390 -3.22 -2.11 8.07
C LEU A 390 -2.36 -1.41 9.11
N ALA A 391 -1.31 -2.11 9.54
CA ALA A 391 -0.37 -1.60 10.52
C ALA A 391 0.50 -0.45 9.97
N GLU A 392 0.70 -0.43 8.64
CA GLU A 392 1.42 0.61 7.91
C GLU A 392 0.56 1.03 6.70
N MET A 393 0.22 2.31 6.65
CA MET A 393 -0.55 2.92 5.56
C MET A 393 0.03 4.27 5.19
N TRP A 394 -0.16 4.69 3.95
CA TRP A 394 0.20 6.01 3.47
C TRP A 394 -0.95 6.98 3.69
N MET A 395 -0.65 8.15 4.23
CA MET A 395 -1.60 9.24 4.41
C MET A 395 -1.08 10.52 3.80
N ILE A 396 -2.03 11.34 3.33
CA ILE A 396 -1.81 12.72 2.93
C ILE A 396 -2.46 13.58 4.00
N GLU A 397 -1.72 14.49 4.60
CA GLU A 397 -2.23 15.38 5.65
C GLU A 397 -1.95 16.82 5.25
N VAL A 398 -2.91 17.70 5.52
CA VAL A 398 -2.94 19.09 5.05
C VAL A 398 -3.27 19.99 6.23
N ASP A 399 -2.61 21.15 6.31
CA ASP A 399 -2.95 22.19 7.27
C ASP A 399 -2.82 23.57 6.61
N MET A 400 -3.75 24.46 6.92
CA MET A 400 -3.90 25.78 6.29
C MET A 400 -4.02 26.84 7.37
N ALA A 401 -3.07 27.77 7.46
CA ALA A 401 -3.22 28.92 8.34
C ALA A 401 -4.32 29.88 7.88
N PHE A 402 -4.89 30.64 8.81
CA PHE A 402 -5.98 31.60 8.57
C PHE A 402 -7.24 30.99 7.97
N SER A 403 -7.50 29.72 8.26
CA SER A 403 -8.63 28.96 7.74
C SER A 403 -9.56 28.46 8.85
N GLN A 404 -10.80 28.18 8.47
CA GLN A 404 -11.85 27.65 9.34
C GLN A 404 -12.31 26.28 8.85
N LEU A 405 -13.22 25.64 9.58
CA LEU A 405 -13.72 24.31 9.23
C LEU A 405 -14.24 24.22 7.78
N GLU A 406 -14.96 25.25 7.32
CA GLU A 406 -15.52 25.28 5.97
C GLU A 406 -14.45 25.27 4.88
N ASP A 407 -13.35 25.99 5.10
CA ASP A 407 -12.25 26.08 4.14
C ASP A 407 -11.57 24.72 3.97
N ALA A 408 -11.39 23.96 5.07
CA ALA A 408 -10.88 22.60 5.01
C ALA A 408 -11.85 21.63 4.33
N ILE A 409 -13.17 21.78 4.54
CA ILE A 409 -14.19 20.97 3.86
C ILE A 409 -14.13 21.22 2.35
N ASN A 410 -14.10 22.49 1.92
CA ASN A 410 -14.03 22.86 0.52
C ASN A 410 -12.75 22.35 -0.13
N CYS A 411 -11.59 22.53 0.54
CA CYS A 411 -10.32 22.01 0.04
C CYS A 411 -10.32 20.48 -0.07
N ALA A 412 -10.94 19.77 0.87
CA ALA A 412 -11.05 18.30 0.83
C ALA A 412 -11.94 17.82 -0.33
N ASP A 413 -13.07 18.50 -0.58
CA ASP A 413 -13.96 18.21 -1.71
C ASP A 413 -13.25 18.43 -3.05
N ASP A 414 -12.67 19.61 -3.25
CA ASP A 414 -11.92 19.95 -4.47
C ASP A 414 -10.76 18.99 -4.71
N PHE A 415 -10.04 18.63 -3.65
CA PHE A 415 -8.92 17.70 -3.73
C PHE A 415 -9.36 16.30 -4.19
N LEU A 416 -10.43 15.77 -3.59
CA LEU A 416 -10.93 14.44 -3.94
C LEU A 416 -11.45 14.42 -5.38
N LYS A 417 -12.23 15.43 -5.78
CA LYS A 417 -12.72 15.59 -7.16
C LYS A 417 -11.57 15.69 -8.16
N PHE A 418 -10.53 16.47 -7.83
CA PHE A 418 -9.34 16.60 -8.65
C PHE A 418 -8.64 15.25 -8.86
N LEU A 419 -8.45 14.45 -7.80
CA LEU A 419 -7.81 13.14 -7.91
C LEU A 419 -8.63 12.16 -8.76
N CYS A 420 -9.95 12.12 -8.57
CA CYS A 420 -10.84 11.30 -9.41
C CYS A 420 -10.73 11.70 -10.89
N LYS A 421 -10.75 13.02 -11.18
CA LYS A 421 -10.59 13.55 -12.54
C LYS A 421 -9.23 13.18 -13.14
N CYS A 422 -8.16 13.37 -12.37
CA CYS A 422 -6.79 13.03 -12.77
C CYS A 422 -6.67 11.56 -13.20
N ILE A 423 -7.35 10.64 -12.51
CA ILE A 423 -7.31 9.21 -12.86
C ILE A 423 -8.12 8.89 -14.12
N LEU A 424 -9.29 9.50 -14.29
CA LEU A 424 -10.06 9.34 -15.53
C LEU A 424 -9.30 9.83 -16.76
N GLU A 425 -8.57 10.93 -16.63
CA GLU A 425 -7.82 11.54 -17.74
C GLU A 425 -6.52 10.80 -18.03
N ASN A 426 -5.78 10.35 -17.01
CA ASN A 426 -4.41 9.84 -17.18
C ASN A 426 -4.28 8.31 -17.14
N CYS A 427 -5.32 7.59 -16.71
CA CYS A 427 -5.28 6.13 -16.52
C CYS A 427 -6.37 5.39 -17.30
N SER A 428 -6.85 5.94 -18.43
CA SER A 428 -7.97 5.38 -19.21
C SER A 428 -7.78 3.90 -19.60
N GLU A 429 -6.58 3.52 -20.04
CA GLU A 429 -6.25 2.13 -20.39
C GLU A 429 -6.35 1.18 -19.19
N ASP A 430 -5.79 1.63 -18.06
CA ASP A 430 -5.79 0.90 -16.80
C ASP A 430 -7.20 0.76 -16.24
N LEU A 431 -8.01 1.83 -16.27
CA LEU A 431 -9.42 1.81 -15.89
C LEU A 431 -10.25 0.90 -16.80
N SER A 432 -9.97 0.88 -18.12
CA SER A 432 -10.62 -0.07 -19.04
C SER A 432 -10.31 -1.52 -18.67
N PHE A 433 -9.09 -1.81 -18.20
CA PHE A 433 -8.76 -3.14 -17.67
C PHE A 433 -9.50 -3.44 -16.37
N ILE A 434 -9.52 -2.50 -15.41
CA ILE A 434 -10.23 -2.64 -14.13
C ILE A 434 -11.72 -2.88 -14.38
N SER A 435 -12.37 -2.05 -15.20
CA SER A 435 -13.79 -2.16 -15.54
C SER A 435 -14.14 -3.53 -16.14
N LYS A 436 -13.27 -4.07 -16.99
CA LYS A 436 -13.50 -5.38 -17.62
C LYS A 436 -13.25 -6.57 -16.69
N ARG A 437 -12.39 -6.43 -15.68
CA ARG A 437 -11.82 -7.57 -14.94
C ARG A 437 -12.08 -7.58 -13.43
N ILE A 438 -12.39 -6.44 -12.84
CA ILE A 438 -12.51 -6.26 -11.39
C ILE A 438 -13.88 -5.68 -11.05
N ASP A 439 -14.12 -4.41 -11.38
CA ASP A 439 -15.39 -3.73 -11.09
C ASP A 439 -15.85 -2.91 -12.30
N LYS A 440 -16.93 -3.38 -12.95
CA LYS A 440 -17.55 -2.72 -14.12
C LYS A 440 -17.98 -1.29 -13.83
N THR A 441 -18.31 -0.98 -12.59
CA THR A 441 -18.88 0.30 -12.16
C THR A 441 -17.82 1.33 -11.74
N VAL A 442 -16.53 0.97 -11.73
CA VAL A 442 -15.46 1.85 -11.20
C VAL A 442 -15.42 3.23 -11.86
N VAL A 443 -15.64 3.28 -13.18
CA VAL A 443 -15.61 4.54 -13.95
C VAL A 443 -16.80 5.40 -13.56
N ASP A 444 -17.99 4.80 -13.45
CA ASP A 444 -19.22 5.50 -13.04
C ASP A 444 -19.11 6.01 -11.60
N CYS A 445 -18.48 5.24 -10.70
CA CYS A 445 -18.22 5.65 -9.33
C CYS A 445 -17.30 6.88 -9.27
N LEU A 446 -16.16 6.85 -9.98
CA LEU A 446 -15.25 8.01 -10.06
C LEU A 446 -15.93 9.23 -10.67
N GLN A 447 -16.71 9.04 -11.74
CA GLN A 447 -17.45 10.12 -12.39
C GLN A 447 -18.51 10.72 -11.47
N SER A 448 -19.21 9.88 -10.69
CA SER A 448 -20.23 10.30 -9.73
C SER A 448 -19.65 11.23 -8.65
N VAL A 449 -18.47 10.93 -8.12
CA VAL A 449 -17.79 11.82 -7.15
C VAL A 449 -17.50 13.19 -7.75
N ILE A 450 -17.07 13.24 -9.01
CA ILE A 450 -16.76 14.50 -9.71
C ILE A 450 -18.02 15.34 -9.93
N SER A 451 -19.12 14.71 -10.34
CA SER A 451 -20.37 15.41 -10.67
C SER A 451 -21.25 15.74 -9.46
N SER A 452 -21.04 15.07 -8.32
CA SER A 452 -21.90 15.22 -7.15
C SER A 452 -21.55 16.44 -6.30
N SER A 453 -22.56 17.14 -5.82
CA SER A 453 -22.44 17.96 -4.61
C SER A 453 -22.48 17.02 -3.40
N PHE A 454 -21.50 17.09 -2.52
CA PHE A 454 -21.47 16.23 -1.34
C PHE A 454 -22.57 16.68 -0.39
N GLU A 455 -23.33 15.72 0.13
CA GLU A 455 -24.34 16.02 1.13
C GLU A 455 -23.65 16.41 2.43
N LYS A 456 -24.10 17.45 3.11
CA LYS A 456 -23.46 17.92 4.34
C LYS A 456 -24.46 17.96 5.49
N ILE A 457 -24.22 17.13 6.50
CA ILE A 457 -25.07 16.99 7.68
C ILE A 457 -24.26 17.02 8.97
N SER A 458 -24.85 17.50 10.05
CA SER A 458 -24.23 17.38 11.38
C SER A 458 -24.29 15.95 11.89
N TYR A 459 -23.42 15.60 12.85
CA TYR A 459 -23.48 14.30 13.52
C TYR A 459 -24.84 14.08 14.23
N ALA A 460 -25.42 15.15 14.80
CA ALA A 460 -26.75 15.09 15.41
C ALA A 460 -27.81 14.65 14.39
N GLU A 461 -27.83 15.29 13.22
CA GLU A 461 -28.73 14.95 12.13
C GLU A 461 -28.49 13.52 11.62
N ALA A 462 -27.23 13.10 11.49
CA ALA A 462 -26.90 11.73 11.07
C ALA A 462 -27.49 10.69 12.05
N VAL A 463 -27.32 10.89 13.35
CA VAL A 463 -27.90 10.01 14.40
C VAL A 463 -29.43 10.02 14.33
N ASP A 464 -30.06 11.19 14.19
CA ASP A 464 -31.51 11.31 14.13
C ASP A 464 -32.11 10.65 12.89
N ILE A 465 -31.45 10.78 11.74
CA ILE A 465 -31.84 10.13 10.49
C ILE A 465 -31.76 8.60 10.65
N LEU A 466 -30.62 8.10 11.13
CA LEU A 466 -30.39 6.67 11.30
C LEU A 466 -31.38 6.04 12.30
N LYS A 467 -31.75 6.74 13.37
CA LYS A 467 -32.75 6.28 14.34
C LYS A 467 -34.17 6.18 13.76
N ARG A 468 -34.48 6.93 12.70
CA ARG A 468 -35.79 6.88 12.04
C ARG A 468 -35.90 5.75 11.01
N VAL A 469 -34.80 5.08 10.70
CA VAL A 469 -34.78 3.95 9.78
C VAL A 469 -35.45 2.74 10.45
N THR A 470 -36.59 2.32 9.93
CA THR A 470 -37.32 1.13 10.40
C THR A 470 -37.13 -0.08 9.50
N GLU A 471 -36.64 0.14 8.28
CA GLU A 471 -36.52 -0.90 7.23
C GLU A 471 -35.28 -1.79 7.42
N LYS A 472 -34.28 -1.30 8.16
CA LYS A 472 -33.03 -2.00 8.44
C LYS A 472 -32.79 -2.06 9.95
N THR A 473 -32.44 -3.25 10.44
CA THR A 473 -31.93 -3.42 11.81
C THR A 473 -30.42 -3.32 11.78
N PHE A 474 -29.86 -2.38 12.52
CA PHE A 474 -28.41 -2.22 12.67
C PHE A 474 -27.89 -3.10 13.81
N GLU A 475 -26.70 -3.67 13.65
CA GLU A 475 -26.06 -4.48 14.68
C GLU A 475 -25.49 -3.58 15.81
N THR A 476 -24.95 -2.44 15.41
CA THR A 476 -24.34 -1.45 16.29
C THR A 476 -25.39 -0.45 16.78
N LYS A 477 -25.26 -0.05 18.04
CA LYS A 477 -26.18 0.90 18.67
C LYS A 477 -26.02 2.31 18.07
N ILE A 478 -27.12 2.94 17.69
CA ILE A 478 -27.14 4.31 17.19
C ILE A 478 -27.52 5.27 18.33
N GLU A 479 -26.52 5.91 18.93
CA GLU A 479 -26.71 6.85 20.03
C GLU A 479 -25.76 8.05 19.97
N TRP A 480 -26.18 9.15 20.60
CA TRP A 480 -25.32 10.32 20.78
C TRP A 480 -24.09 9.95 21.60
N GLY A 481 -22.91 10.35 21.13
CA GLY A 481 -21.64 10.07 21.81
C GLY A 481 -21.08 8.68 21.51
N VAL A 482 -21.71 7.92 20.61
CA VAL A 482 -21.19 6.63 20.11
C VAL A 482 -20.68 6.83 18.67
N PRO A 483 -19.47 6.36 18.33
CA PRO A 483 -18.98 6.41 16.94
C PRO A 483 -19.96 5.73 15.97
N LEU A 484 -20.11 6.31 14.77
CA LEU A 484 -20.84 5.62 13.70
C LEU A 484 -19.99 4.42 13.23
N ALA A 485 -20.63 3.25 13.10
CA ALA A 485 -20.01 2.07 12.52
C ALA A 485 -20.09 2.09 10.99
N GLU A 486 -19.29 1.27 10.32
CA GLU A 486 -19.24 1.18 8.84
C GLU A 486 -20.64 0.89 8.23
N GLU A 487 -21.49 0.12 8.91
CA GLU A 487 -22.86 -0.15 8.45
C GLU A 487 -23.76 1.09 8.44
N HIS A 488 -23.53 2.04 9.37
CA HIS A 488 -24.25 3.30 9.47
C HIS A 488 -23.78 4.25 8.36
N GLU A 489 -22.46 4.39 8.23
CA GLU A 489 -21.80 5.23 7.23
C GLU A 489 -22.19 4.81 5.80
N SER A 490 -22.16 3.49 5.54
CA SER A 490 -22.56 2.92 4.25
C SER A 490 -24.04 3.14 3.98
N TYR A 491 -24.91 2.99 5.00
CA TYR A 491 -26.35 3.23 4.80
C TYR A 491 -26.67 4.69 4.44
N LEU A 492 -26.02 5.66 5.11
CA LEU A 492 -26.17 7.08 4.77
C LEU A 492 -25.76 7.35 3.31
N THR A 493 -24.59 6.83 2.91
CA THR A 493 -24.01 7.13 1.59
C THR A 493 -24.66 6.36 0.44
N GLU A 494 -25.10 5.12 0.67
CA GLU A 494 -25.57 4.21 -0.39
C GLU A 494 -27.09 4.10 -0.49
N GLU A 495 -27.82 4.18 0.63
CA GLU A 495 -29.28 3.99 0.65
C GLU A 495 -30.03 5.33 0.72
N ILE A 496 -29.60 6.23 1.62
CA ILE A 496 -30.28 7.50 1.85
C ILE A 496 -29.91 8.54 0.78
N TYR A 497 -28.63 8.93 0.74
CA TYR A 497 -28.20 10.07 -0.06
C TYR A 497 -27.70 9.70 -1.46
N LYS A 498 -27.24 8.46 -1.64
CA LYS A 498 -26.72 7.91 -2.91
C LYS A 498 -25.61 8.75 -3.53
N ARG A 499 -24.82 9.40 -2.67
CA ARG A 499 -23.73 10.32 -3.01
C ARG A 499 -22.77 10.44 -1.82
N PRO A 500 -21.58 11.04 -1.97
CA PRO A 500 -20.69 11.31 -0.84
C PRO A 500 -21.36 12.19 0.23
N VAL A 501 -21.08 11.88 1.50
CA VAL A 501 -21.65 12.57 2.66
C VAL A 501 -20.53 13.11 3.54
N ILE A 502 -20.61 14.39 3.89
CA ILE A 502 -19.77 15.06 4.87
C ILE A 502 -20.58 15.12 6.17
N ILE A 503 -20.06 14.50 7.22
CA ILE A 503 -20.63 14.62 8.57
C ILE A 503 -19.75 15.57 9.35
N TYR A 504 -20.33 16.58 10.01
CA TYR A 504 -19.57 17.58 10.79
C TYR A 504 -20.12 17.80 12.20
N ASN A 505 -19.38 18.53 13.04
CA ASN A 505 -19.74 18.84 14.42
C ASN A 505 -19.98 17.60 15.30
N TYR A 506 -18.92 16.83 15.50
CA TYR A 506 -18.94 15.61 16.33
C TYR A 506 -18.97 15.94 17.84
N PRO A 507 -19.50 15.04 18.69
CA PRO A 507 -19.32 15.12 20.14
C PRO A 507 -17.83 15.19 20.51
N LYS A 508 -17.48 16.04 21.46
CA LYS A 508 -16.08 16.29 21.85
C LYS A 508 -15.36 15.05 22.36
N GLU A 509 -16.10 14.06 22.89
CA GLU A 509 -15.57 12.82 23.42
C GLU A 509 -15.05 11.88 22.33
N LEU A 510 -15.50 12.06 21.07
CA LEU A 510 -15.14 11.21 19.93
C LEU A 510 -13.94 11.71 19.14
N LYS A 511 -13.38 12.86 19.50
CA LYS A 511 -12.36 13.54 18.71
C LYS A 511 -11.19 13.99 19.59
N PRO A 512 -9.97 14.09 19.02
CA PRO A 512 -8.77 14.41 19.79
C PRO A 512 -8.79 15.77 20.49
N PHE A 513 -7.90 15.95 21.47
CA PHE A 513 -7.84 17.13 22.33
C PHE A 513 -7.59 18.45 21.59
N TYR A 514 -6.92 18.40 20.44
CA TYR A 514 -6.52 19.57 19.67
C TYR A 514 -7.62 20.08 18.72
N VAL A 515 -8.75 19.37 18.60
CA VAL A 515 -9.87 19.81 17.76
C VAL A 515 -10.63 20.93 18.48
N ARG A 516 -10.93 22.02 17.76
CA ARG A 516 -11.58 23.21 18.32
C ARG A 516 -12.94 22.89 18.93
N LEU A 517 -13.16 23.29 20.18
CA LEU A 517 -14.46 23.19 20.84
C LEU A 517 -15.43 24.24 20.29
N ASN A 518 -16.62 23.81 19.90
CA ASN A 518 -17.68 24.72 19.46
C ASN A 518 -18.27 25.50 20.65
N GLU A 519 -18.98 26.59 20.34
CA GLU A 519 -19.54 27.49 21.36
C GLU A 519 -20.64 26.82 22.22
N ASP A 520 -21.17 25.66 21.78
CA ASP A 520 -22.13 24.86 22.54
C ASP A 520 -21.49 24.07 23.71
N GLY A 521 -20.15 24.01 23.77
CA GLY A 521 -19.39 23.25 24.77
C GLY A 521 -19.52 21.73 24.70
N LYS A 522 -20.24 21.20 23.71
CA LYS A 522 -20.58 19.77 23.55
C LYS A 522 -19.98 19.18 22.29
N THR A 523 -19.94 19.93 21.19
CA THR A 523 -19.41 19.49 19.91
C THR A 523 -18.06 20.13 19.60
N VAL A 524 -17.34 19.55 18.66
CA VAL A 524 -16.08 20.07 18.15
C VAL A 524 -16.15 20.25 16.64
N ALA A 525 -15.38 21.22 16.13
CA ALA A 525 -15.28 21.54 14.71
C ALA A 525 -14.46 20.49 13.96
N ALA A 526 -15.01 19.29 13.81
CA ALA A 526 -14.48 18.20 13.02
C ALA A 526 -15.43 17.83 11.89
N PHE A 527 -14.90 17.27 10.81
CA PHE A 527 -15.66 16.70 9.71
C PHE A 527 -15.03 15.40 9.23
N ASP A 528 -15.87 14.47 8.77
CA ASP A 528 -15.44 13.25 8.09
C ASP A 528 -16.18 13.15 6.73
N VAL A 529 -15.47 12.75 5.67
CA VAL A 529 -16.03 12.55 4.32
C VAL A 529 -16.15 11.06 4.06
N PHE A 530 -17.39 10.63 3.83
CA PHE A 530 -17.74 9.26 3.49
C PHE A 530 -18.11 9.17 2.03
N VAL A 531 -17.50 8.22 1.32
CA VAL A 531 -17.75 7.98 -0.11
C VAL A 531 -18.41 6.61 -0.26
N PRO A 532 -19.50 6.49 -1.06
CA PRO A 532 -20.13 5.19 -1.34
C PRO A 532 -19.10 4.12 -1.70
N LYS A 533 -19.24 2.90 -1.18
CA LYS A 533 -18.32 1.75 -1.26
C LYS A 533 -16.96 1.92 -0.57
N ALA A 534 -16.39 3.13 -0.53
CA ALA A 534 -15.11 3.38 0.14
C ALA A 534 -15.27 3.39 1.67
N GLY A 535 -16.33 4.03 2.17
CA GLY A 535 -16.47 4.40 3.57
C GLY A 535 -15.76 5.71 3.89
N ALA A 536 -15.23 5.83 5.12
CA ALA A 536 -14.51 7.00 5.59
C ALA A 536 -13.18 7.19 4.83
N LEU A 537 -13.06 8.28 4.05
CA LEU A 537 -11.88 8.53 3.21
C LEU A 537 -11.05 9.72 3.70
N ILE A 538 -11.72 10.78 4.15
CA ILE A 538 -11.09 12.01 4.63
C ILE A 538 -11.60 12.30 6.04
N ARG A 539 -10.71 12.70 6.93
CA ARG A 539 -11.04 13.19 8.28
C ARG A 539 -10.30 14.48 8.53
N GLY A 540 -10.99 15.52 8.98
CA GLY A 540 -10.40 16.83 9.21
C GLY A 540 -11.06 17.60 10.34
N SER A 541 -10.47 18.75 10.63
CA SER A 541 -10.88 19.61 11.74
C SER A 541 -10.37 21.03 11.60
N GLN A 542 -11.04 21.95 12.28
CA GLN A 542 -10.41 23.17 12.75
C GLN A 542 -9.69 22.87 14.07
N ASN A 543 -8.45 23.33 14.19
CA ASN A 543 -7.63 23.10 15.36
C ASN A 543 -7.87 24.18 16.42
N GLU A 544 -7.75 23.82 17.70
CA GLU A 544 -8.01 24.70 18.83
C GLU A 544 -6.89 25.72 19.00
N GLU A 545 -7.17 26.95 18.61
CA GLU A 545 -6.22 28.06 18.65
C GLU A 545 -6.13 28.71 20.03
N ARG A 546 -7.13 28.50 20.90
CA ARG A 546 -7.23 29.15 22.21
C ARG A 546 -6.46 28.34 23.26
N LEU A 547 -5.36 28.90 23.75
CA LEU A 547 -4.47 28.24 24.72
C LEU A 547 -5.19 27.69 25.95
N SER A 548 -6.15 28.43 26.50
CA SER A 548 -6.92 28.02 27.69
C SER A 548 -7.79 26.78 27.42
N MET A 549 -8.45 26.74 26.27
CA MET A 549 -9.31 25.62 25.86
C MET A 549 -8.47 24.39 25.58
N LEU A 550 -7.39 24.53 24.82
CA LEU A 550 -6.46 23.44 24.50
C LEU A 550 -5.84 22.84 25.78
N SER A 551 -5.38 23.69 26.70
CA SER A 551 -4.82 23.24 27.99
C SER A 551 -5.86 22.51 28.85
N THR A 552 -7.11 22.97 28.80
CA THR A 552 -8.23 22.30 29.51
C THR A 552 -8.48 20.92 28.93
N ARG A 553 -8.51 20.78 27.59
CA ARG A 553 -8.68 19.48 26.92
C ARG A 553 -7.57 18.49 27.22
N ILE A 554 -6.30 18.95 27.22
CA ILE A 554 -5.15 18.12 27.64
C ILE A 554 -5.35 17.57 29.05
N LYS A 555 -5.79 18.42 29.99
CA LYS A 555 -6.05 18.03 31.38
C LYS A 555 -7.24 17.07 31.49
N GLU A 556 -8.34 17.33 30.78
CA GLU A 556 -9.54 16.48 30.77
C GLU A 556 -9.24 15.04 30.33
N LEU A 557 -8.34 14.87 29.35
CA LEU A 557 -7.94 13.56 28.84
C LEU A 557 -6.77 12.92 29.62
N GLY A 558 -6.29 13.55 30.70
CA GLY A 558 -5.19 13.01 31.51
C GLY A 558 -3.84 12.96 30.80
N LEU A 559 -3.64 13.80 29.77
CA LEU A 559 -2.41 13.85 29.00
C LEU A 559 -1.31 14.60 29.77
N ALA A 560 -0.07 14.10 29.71
CA ALA A 560 1.08 14.72 30.36
C ALA A 560 1.45 16.03 29.65
N LYS A 561 1.08 17.17 30.25
CA LYS A 561 1.21 18.51 29.65
C LYS A 561 2.63 18.79 29.15
N GLU A 562 3.65 18.31 29.86
CA GLU A 562 5.06 18.51 29.55
C GLU A 562 5.43 17.96 28.15
N GLN A 563 4.73 16.92 27.66
CA GLN A 563 4.94 16.35 26.32
C GLN A 563 4.42 17.25 25.19
N TYR A 564 3.52 18.18 25.51
CA TYR A 564 2.84 19.06 24.56
C TYR A 564 3.25 20.52 24.73
N GLU A 565 4.24 20.82 25.57
CA GLU A 565 4.64 22.20 25.86
C GLU A 565 5.05 22.96 24.59
N TRP A 566 5.80 22.30 23.70
CA TRP A 566 6.18 22.82 22.37
C TRP A 566 4.96 23.09 21.47
N TYR A 567 3.90 22.30 21.62
CA TYR A 567 2.67 22.44 20.84
C TYR A 567 1.79 23.57 21.39
N LEU A 568 1.81 23.77 22.71
CA LEU A 568 1.20 24.93 23.37
C LEU A 568 1.91 26.24 23.01
N ASP A 569 3.22 26.21 22.74
CA ASP A 569 3.96 27.39 22.27
C ASP A 569 3.43 27.95 20.96
N LEU A 570 2.91 27.09 20.07
CA LEU A 570 2.24 27.52 18.84
C LEU A 570 1.03 28.42 19.13
N ARG A 571 0.41 28.27 20.30
CA ARG A 571 -0.73 29.09 20.75
C ARG A 571 -0.31 30.32 21.56
N ARG A 572 0.94 30.38 22.03
CA ARG A 572 1.48 31.52 22.81
C ARG A 572 2.09 32.59 21.93
N HIS A 573 2.71 32.20 20.84
CA HIS A 573 3.55 33.08 20.02
C HIS A 573 2.92 33.33 18.65
N GLY A 574 1.85 34.16 18.62
CA GLY A 574 1.20 34.57 17.37
C GLY A 574 0.30 33.50 16.77
N THR A 575 -0.65 32.99 17.56
CA THR A 575 -1.63 31.99 17.11
C THR A 575 -2.59 32.53 16.06
N VAL A 576 -3.15 31.63 15.25
CA VAL A 576 -4.15 31.93 14.22
C VAL A 576 -5.23 30.86 14.25
N LYS A 577 -6.39 31.13 13.64
CA LYS A 577 -7.29 30.02 13.27
C LYS A 577 -6.65 29.24 12.13
N HIS A 578 -6.69 27.93 12.21
CA HIS A 578 -6.22 27.06 11.13
C HIS A 578 -6.99 25.74 11.16
N SER A 579 -7.12 25.13 10.00
CA SER A 579 -7.84 23.89 9.79
C SER A 579 -7.10 23.03 8.79
N GLY A 580 -7.39 21.74 8.85
CA GLY A 580 -6.67 20.74 8.09
C GLY A 580 -7.47 19.46 7.96
N PHE A 581 -6.93 18.54 7.17
CA PHE A 581 -7.51 17.22 6.98
C PHE A 581 -6.47 16.19 6.61
N SER A 582 -6.86 14.93 6.75
CA SER A 582 -6.09 13.76 6.40
C SER A 582 -6.90 12.91 5.42
N LEU A 583 -6.26 12.46 4.35
CA LEU A 583 -6.81 11.51 3.40
C LEU A 583 -6.03 10.19 3.52
N VAL A 584 -6.76 9.09 3.68
CA VAL A 584 -6.15 7.76 3.74
C VAL A 584 -5.83 7.29 2.32
N PHE A 585 -4.59 7.48 1.88
CA PHE A 585 -4.20 7.33 0.47
C PHE A 585 -4.44 5.92 -0.06
N ASP A 586 -4.15 4.89 0.72
CA ASP A 586 -4.35 3.51 0.29
C ASP A 586 -5.84 3.17 0.10
N ILE A 587 -6.74 3.77 0.87
CA ILE A 587 -8.19 3.60 0.69
C ILE A 587 -8.68 4.32 -0.57
N LEU A 588 -8.06 5.45 -0.94
CA LEU A 588 -8.33 6.08 -2.24
C LEU A 588 -7.89 5.18 -3.41
N VAL A 589 -6.74 4.52 -3.31
CA VAL A 589 -6.28 3.55 -4.33
C VAL A 589 -7.23 2.35 -4.38
N LEU A 590 -7.69 1.86 -3.23
CA LEU A 590 -8.69 0.80 -3.13
C LEU A 590 -9.97 1.18 -3.87
N TYR A 591 -10.48 2.39 -3.60
CA TYR A 591 -11.66 2.95 -4.25
C TYR A 591 -11.48 3.09 -5.77
N ALA A 592 -10.36 3.68 -6.22
CA ALA A 592 -10.06 3.91 -7.64
C ALA A 592 -9.84 2.61 -8.45
N THR A 593 -9.67 1.48 -7.78
CA THR A 593 -9.42 0.18 -8.42
C THR A 593 -10.59 -0.81 -8.25
N GLY A 594 -11.57 -0.50 -7.40
CA GLY A 594 -12.70 -1.40 -7.10
C GLY A 594 -12.28 -2.71 -6.41
N LEU A 595 -11.05 -2.78 -5.90
CA LEU A 595 -10.59 -3.91 -5.09
C LEU A 595 -11.24 -3.84 -3.71
N LYS A 596 -11.32 -5.00 -3.03
CA LYS A 596 -12.03 -5.12 -1.73
C LYS A 596 -11.11 -5.09 -0.52
N ASP A 597 -9.83 -5.39 -0.74
CA ASP A 597 -8.85 -5.55 0.32
C ASP A 597 -7.67 -4.61 0.10
N VAL A 598 -7.37 -3.79 1.12
CA VAL A 598 -6.29 -2.80 1.05
C VAL A 598 -4.91 -3.45 0.88
N ARG A 599 -4.76 -4.73 1.24
CA ARG A 599 -3.53 -5.49 1.02
C ARG A 599 -3.18 -5.65 -0.47
N ASP A 600 -4.16 -5.53 -1.36
CA ASP A 600 -3.95 -5.68 -2.80
C ASP A 600 -3.57 -4.36 -3.49
N VAL A 601 -3.59 -3.24 -2.76
CA VAL A 601 -3.24 -1.91 -3.27
C VAL A 601 -1.96 -1.32 -2.68
N ILE A 602 -1.32 -2.07 -1.80
CA ILE A 602 -0.01 -1.77 -1.22
C ILE A 602 0.98 -2.83 -1.72
N PRO A 603 2.20 -2.44 -2.19
CA PRO A 603 3.16 -3.40 -2.73
C PRO A 603 3.59 -4.50 -1.75
N PHE A 604 3.83 -4.14 -0.49
CA PHE A 604 4.26 -5.06 0.57
C PHE A 604 3.49 -4.73 1.86
N PRO A 605 2.23 -5.20 2.00
CA PRO A 605 1.39 -4.83 3.12
C PRO A 605 1.96 -5.34 4.45
N ARG A 606 1.72 -4.57 5.53
CA ARG A 606 2.02 -4.95 6.91
C ARG A 606 0.72 -5.20 7.65
N SER A 607 0.49 -6.44 8.07
CA SER A 607 -0.70 -6.83 8.82
C SER A 607 -0.32 -7.65 10.05
N ILE A 608 -1.27 -7.89 10.94
CA ILE A 608 -1.05 -8.74 12.10
C ILE A 608 -0.51 -10.11 11.67
N GLY A 609 0.56 -10.57 12.33
CA GLY A 609 1.23 -11.83 12.03
C GLY A 609 1.99 -11.90 10.69
N LYS A 610 1.98 -10.86 9.85
CA LYS A 610 2.64 -10.85 8.53
C LYS A 610 3.42 -9.56 8.27
N ALA A 611 4.75 -9.68 8.23
CA ALA A 611 5.69 -8.64 7.82
C ALA A 611 6.70 -9.17 6.78
N ILE A 612 6.24 -10.08 5.90
CA ILE A 612 7.08 -10.76 4.91
C ILE A 612 7.44 -9.78 3.78
N ASN A 613 8.66 -9.88 3.27
CA ASN A 613 9.18 -9.14 2.12
C ASN A 613 9.09 -9.95 0.83
#